data_AF-A0AAD9PXV7-F1
#
_entry.id   AF-A0AAD9PXV7-F1
#
_cell.length_a   1.000
_cell.length_b   1.000
_cell.length_c   1.000
_cell.angle_alpha   90.00
_cell.angle_beta   90.00
_cell.angle_gamma   90.00
#
_symmetry.space_group_name_H-M   'P 1'
#
loop_
_entity.id
_entity.type
_entity.pdbx_description
1 polymer ?
#
loop_
_entity_poly.entity_id
_entity_poly.type
_entity_poly.pdbx_seq_one_letter_code
_entity_poly.pdbx_strand_id
1 'polypeptide(L)'
;MRQEQCEPVDDFISRLKNLVAKCQFRDNAEVEDRVLDQLIWGSNNSDIQKSLISRDKSLTLAVAIEIARSHEATSKHMKTLAGGSKSHQNDRSINAIRKEQEREFCQNCGKQHPRGKCQAYGTSCRKCGKANHWQSVDAMNE
;
A
#
# COMPACT_ATOMS: atom_id res chain seq x y z
N MET A 1 23.24 -17.15 -3.15
CA MET A 1 22.72 -15.80 -3.53
C MET A 1 21.22 -15.77 -3.24
N ARG A 2 20.63 -14.64 -2.85
CA ARG A 2 19.16 -14.55 -2.69
C ARG A 2 18.61 -13.43 -3.57
N GLN A 3 17.35 -13.56 -3.96
CA GLN A 3 16.60 -12.50 -4.61
C GLN A 3 16.54 -11.29 -3.66
N GLU A 4 16.75 -10.10 -4.19
CA GLU A 4 16.70 -8.86 -3.41
C GLU A 4 15.25 -8.40 -3.22
N GLN A 5 15.03 -7.48 -2.26
CA GLN A 5 13.70 -6.92 -2.05
C GLN A 5 13.24 -6.19 -3.31
N CYS A 6 12.03 -6.50 -3.77
CA CYS A 6 11.44 -5.93 -4.98
C CYS A 6 12.20 -6.23 -6.29
N GLU A 7 13.18 -7.13 -6.28
CA GLU A 7 13.88 -7.54 -7.50
C GLU A 7 12.97 -8.41 -8.37
N PRO A 8 12.82 -8.11 -9.68
CA PRO A 8 12.14 -8.99 -10.62
C PRO A 8 12.78 -10.38 -10.69
N VAL A 9 11.96 -11.40 -10.89
CA VAL A 9 12.40 -12.80 -11.01
C VAL A 9 13.44 -12.96 -12.14
N ASP A 10 13.25 -12.26 -13.27
CA ASP A 10 14.18 -12.32 -14.40
C ASP A 10 15.55 -11.71 -14.11
N ASP A 11 15.61 -10.65 -13.32
CA ASP A 11 16.88 -10.02 -12.91
C ASP A 11 17.64 -10.96 -11.98
N PHE A 12 16.93 -11.59 -11.04
CA PHE A 12 17.50 -12.60 -10.16
C PHE A 12 18.07 -13.78 -10.97
N ILE A 13 17.29 -14.34 -11.91
CA ILE A 13 17.75 -15.43 -12.79
C ILE A 13 18.98 -15.00 -13.60
N SER A 14 19.01 -13.76 -14.08
CA SER A 14 20.15 -13.22 -14.82
C SER A 14 21.41 -13.18 -13.97
N ARG A 15 21.30 -12.77 -12.70
CA ARG A 15 22.43 -12.82 -11.75
C ARG A 15 22.86 -14.26 -11.46
N LEU A 16 21.93 -15.20 -11.32
CA LEU A 16 22.26 -16.62 -11.16
C LEU A 16 23.05 -17.14 -12.36
N LYS A 17 22.58 -16.87 -13.58
CA LYS A 17 23.26 -17.27 -14.83
C LYS A 17 24.66 -16.67 -14.93
N ASN A 18 24.83 -15.40 -14.60
CA ASN A 18 26.14 -14.74 -14.59
C ASN A 18 27.09 -15.31 -13.53
N LEU A 19 26.55 -15.79 -12.40
CA LEU A 19 27.35 -16.42 -11.36
C LEU A 19 27.84 -17.79 -11.80
N VAL A 20 26.93 -18.65 -12.29
CA VAL A 20 27.29 -20.00 -12.74
C VAL A 20 28.19 -19.99 -13.98
N ALA A 21 28.09 -18.97 -14.84
CA ALA A 21 28.98 -18.79 -15.99
C ALA A 21 30.45 -18.59 -15.59
N LYS A 22 30.73 -18.17 -14.35
CA LYS A 22 32.09 -18.01 -13.82
C LYS A 22 32.59 -19.28 -13.12
N CYS A 23 31.77 -20.32 -13.02
CA CYS A 23 32.09 -21.57 -12.34
C CYS A 23 32.48 -22.65 -13.35
N GLN A 24 33.38 -23.55 -12.96
CA GLN A 24 33.80 -24.70 -13.76
C GLN A 24 32.94 -25.93 -13.42
N PHE A 25 31.72 -25.98 -13.96
CA PHE A 25 30.85 -27.15 -13.87
C PHE A 25 31.16 -28.17 -14.97
N ARG A 26 30.83 -29.44 -14.74
CA ARG A 26 31.19 -30.53 -15.66
C ARG A 26 30.49 -30.43 -17.00
N ASP A 27 29.21 -30.07 -16.98
CA ASP A 27 28.36 -29.98 -18.15
C ASP A 27 27.19 -29.01 -17.90
N ASN A 28 26.39 -28.77 -18.94
CA ASN A 28 25.22 -27.91 -18.84
C ASN A 28 24.14 -28.46 -17.91
N ALA A 29 24.04 -29.78 -17.73
CA ALA A 29 23.05 -30.35 -16.82
C ALA A 29 23.37 -29.99 -15.37
N GLU A 30 24.64 -30.08 -14.97
CA GLU A 30 25.09 -29.61 -13.66
C GLU A 30 24.90 -28.10 -13.50
N VAL A 31 25.14 -27.30 -14.54
CA VAL A 31 24.84 -25.85 -14.50
C VAL A 31 23.34 -25.61 -14.22
N GLU A 32 22.46 -26.28 -14.95
CA GLU A 32 21.01 -26.14 -14.80
C GLU A 32 20.53 -26.56 -13.40
N ASP A 33 21.01 -27.68 -12.87
CA ASP A 33 20.71 -28.15 -11.52
C ASP A 33 21.12 -27.12 -10.47
N ARG A 34 22.31 -26.52 -10.60
CA ARG A 34 22.78 -25.48 -9.66
C ARG A 34 21.93 -24.22 -9.74
N VAL A 35 21.51 -23.82 -10.93
CA VAL A 35 20.61 -22.67 -11.10
C VAL A 35 19.24 -22.98 -10.50
N LEU A 36 18.70 -24.19 -10.69
CA LEU A 36 17.44 -24.63 -10.12
C LEU A 36 17.48 -24.62 -8.59
N ASP A 37 18.48 -25.26 -7.98
CA ASP A 37 18.67 -25.28 -6.53
C ASP A 37 18.73 -23.85 -5.96
N GLN A 38 19.50 -22.99 -6.62
CA GLN A 38 19.69 -21.62 -6.19
C GLN A 38 18.43 -20.76 -6.40
N LEU A 39 17.63 -21.02 -7.44
CA LEU A 39 16.34 -20.38 -7.69
C LEU A 39 15.32 -20.76 -6.62
N ILE A 40 15.24 -22.04 -6.25
CA ILE A 40 14.35 -22.54 -5.21
C ILE A 40 14.69 -21.90 -3.86
N TRP A 41 15.93 -22.02 -3.41
CA TRP A 41 16.32 -21.52 -2.09
C TRP A 41 16.39 -20.00 -2.03
N GLY A 42 16.77 -19.36 -3.15
CA GLY A 42 17.00 -17.92 -3.22
C GLY A 42 15.77 -17.07 -3.54
N SER A 43 14.67 -17.65 -4.02
CA SER A 43 13.43 -16.92 -4.33
C SER A 43 12.77 -16.34 -3.07
N ASN A 44 12.23 -15.11 -3.19
CA ASN A 44 11.49 -14.44 -2.12
C ASN A 44 9.99 -14.78 -2.11
N ASN A 45 9.51 -15.51 -3.11
CA ASN A 45 8.11 -15.91 -3.19
C ASN A 45 7.95 -17.38 -2.76
N SER A 46 7.30 -17.59 -1.61
CA SER A 46 7.08 -18.94 -1.06
C SER A 46 6.28 -19.86 -1.98
N ASP A 47 5.43 -19.32 -2.85
CA ASP A 47 4.64 -20.13 -3.79
C ASP A 47 5.50 -20.64 -4.93
N ILE A 48 6.49 -19.84 -5.39
CA ILE A 48 7.52 -20.30 -6.32
C ILE A 48 8.30 -21.46 -5.69
N GLN A 49 8.76 -21.29 -4.44
CA GLN A 49 9.53 -22.34 -3.75
C GLN A 49 8.73 -23.65 -3.65
N LYS A 50 7.48 -23.58 -3.16
CA LYS A 50 6.61 -24.76 -3.02
C LYS A 50 6.34 -25.44 -4.35
N SER A 51 6.02 -24.65 -5.38
CA SER A 51 5.67 -25.16 -6.72
C SER A 51 6.84 -25.88 -7.37
N LEU A 52 8.06 -25.35 -7.22
CA LEU A 52 9.28 -25.98 -7.74
C LEU A 52 9.70 -27.22 -6.95
N ILE A 53 9.63 -27.18 -5.60
CA ILE A 53 9.98 -28.32 -4.74
C ILE A 53 9.03 -29.50 -4.92
N SER A 54 7.75 -29.22 -5.20
CA SER A 54 6.72 -30.26 -5.34
C SER A 54 6.78 -30.99 -6.69
N ARG A 55 7.65 -30.56 -7.60
CA ARG A 55 7.84 -31.20 -8.91
C ARG A 55 8.79 -32.39 -8.79
N ASP A 56 8.68 -33.32 -9.73
CA ASP A 56 9.59 -34.46 -9.81
C ASP A 56 10.95 -34.09 -10.45
N LYS A 57 11.84 -35.09 -10.58
CA LYS A 57 13.18 -34.95 -11.16
C LYS A 57 13.21 -34.57 -12.64
N SER A 58 12.06 -34.48 -13.32
CA SER A 58 11.97 -34.04 -14.72
C SER A 58 11.84 -32.53 -14.87
N LEU A 59 11.83 -31.78 -13.76
CA LEU A 59 11.80 -30.32 -13.79
C LEU A 59 13.05 -29.76 -14.49
N THR A 60 12.85 -29.14 -15.65
CA THR A 60 13.92 -28.45 -16.37
C THR A 60 14.03 -26.99 -15.94
N LEU A 61 15.21 -26.39 -16.16
CA LEU A 61 15.42 -24.97 -15.89
C LEU A 61 14.42 -24.08 -16.65
N ALA A 62 14.11 -24.42 -17.89
CA ALA A 62 13.14 -23.68 -18.70
C ALA A 62 11.74 -23.68 -18.07
N VAL A 63 11.26 -24.84 -17.61
CA VAL A 63 9.96 -24.96 -16.94
C VAL A 63 9.95 -24.21 -15.62
N ALA A 64 11.04 -24.26 -14.84
CA ALA A 64 11.14 -23.55 -13.58
C ALA A 64 11.10 -22.02 -13.76
N ILE A 65 11.76 -21.49 -14.79
CA ILE A 65 11.72 -20.06 -15.14
C ILE A 65 10.28 -19.64 -15.46
N GLU A 66 9.56 -20.44 -16.27
CA GLU A 66 8.19 -20.14 -16.65
C GLU A 66 7.22 -20.15 -15.46
N ILE A 67 7.38 -21.12 -14.55
CA ILE A 67 6.64 -21.17 -13.29
C ILE A 67 6.92 -19.92 -12.47
N ALA A 68 8.20 -19.55 -12.30
CA ALA A 68 8.58 -18.40 -11.50
C ALA A 68 7.99 -17.09 -12.04
N ARG A 69 8.02 -16.89 -13.36
CA ARG A 69 7.39 -15.75 -14.05
C ARG A 69 5.87 -15.73 -13.89
N SER A 70 5.23 -16.88 -14.08
CA SER A 70 3.77 -17.03 -13.92
C SER A 70 3.32 -16.69 -12.51
N HIS A 71 4.05 -17.16 -11.49
CA HIS A 71 3.77 -16.81 -10.10
C HIS A 71 4.04 -15.34 -9.79
N GLU A 72 5.07 -14.71 -10.36
CA GLU A 72 5.31 -13.28 -10.21
C GLU A 72 4.16 -12.45 -10.81
N ALA A 73 3.76 -12.77 -12.04
CA ALA A 73 2.63 -12.12 -12.70
C ALA A 73 1.33 -12.31 -11.90
N THR A 74 1.06 -13.54 -11.44
CA THR A 74 -0.09 -13.84 -10.58
C THR A 74 -0.02 -13.06 -9.28
N SER A 75 1.12 -12.98 -8.62
CA SER A 75 1.29 -12.22 -7.37
C SER A 75 1.05 -10.72 -7.58
N LYS A 76 1.53 -10.15 -8.70
CA LYS A 76 1.26 -8.76 -9.09
C LYS A 76 -0.24 -8.54 -9.36
N HIS A 77 -0.88 -9.48 -10.06
CA HIS A 77 -2.29 -9.40 -10.39
C HIS A 77 -3.18 -9.59 -9.16
N MET A 78 -2.86 -10.54 -8.27
CA MET A 78 -3.56 -10.75 -7.01
C MET A 78 -3.37 -9.58 -6.04
N LYS A 79 -2.21 -8.92 -6.01
CA LYS A 79 -2.05 -7.65 -5.27
C LYS A 79 -2.97 -6.56 -5.83
N THR A 80 -3.18 -6.54 -7.14
CA THR A 80 -4.13 -5.63 -7.79
C THR A 80 -5.59 -6.00 -7.51
N LEU A 81 -5.91 -7.30 -7.44
CA LEU A 81 -7.27 -7.81 -7.22
C LEU A 81 -7.69 -7.75 -5.74
N ALA A 82 -6.80 -8.12 -4.82
CA ALA A 82 -6.96 -7.89 -3.38
C ALA A 82 -6.88 -6.39 -3.06
N GLY A 83 -6.07 -5.66 -3.83
CA GLY A 83 -6.11 -4.20 -3.91
C GLY A 83 -7.37 -3.65 -4.58
N GLY A 84 -8.19 -4.47 -5.25
CA GLY A 84 -9.49 -4.10 -5.81
C GLY A 84 -10.56 -3.93 -4.73
N SER A 85 -10.32 -4.42 -3.52
CA SER A 85 -11.03 -4.01 -2.30
C SER A 85 -10.38 -2.80 -1.60
N LYS A 86 -9.22 -2.35 -2.08
CA LYS A 86 -8.75 -0.97 -1.93
C LYS A 86 -9.02 -0.22 -3.22
N SER A 87 -10.32 -0.08 -3.49
CA SER A 87 -10.87 1.10 -4.18
C SER A 87 -9.93 2.29 -3.99
N HIS A 88 -9.64 2.99 -5.08
CA HIS A 88 -9.26 4.40 -5.08
C HIS A 88 -9.67 5.12 -3.77
N GLN A 89 -8.75 5.14 -2.81
CA GLN A 89 -8.81 5.95 -1.60
C GLN A 89 -7.43 6.56 -1.41
N ASN A 90 -6.87 7.13 -2.48
CA ASN A 90 -5.93 8.24 -2.35
C ASN A 90 -5.86 9.13 -3.60
N ASP A 91 -6.99 9.39 -4.25
CA ASP A 91 -7.16 10.65 -4.97
C ASP A 91 -8.66 10.95 -5.05
N ARG A 92 -9.06 12.10 -4.47
CA ARG A 92 -10.44 12.58 -4.28
C ARG A 92 -11.30 11.74 -3.32
N SER A 93 -11.07 11.94 -2.02
CA SER A 93 -12.07 11.71 -0.99
C SER A 93 -13.30 12.60 -1.26
N ILE A 94 -14.21 12.09 -2.08
CA ILE A 94 -15.64 12.42 -2.05
C ILE A 94 -16.20 11.68 -0.82
N ASN A 95 -15.79 12.10 0.36
CA ASN A 95 -16.59 12.00 1.58
C ASN A 95 -16.81 13.43 2.07
N ALA A 96 -17.47 14.18 1.20
CA ALA A 96 -18.29 15.29 1.64
C ALA A 96 -19.24 14.78 2.73
N ILE A 97 -19.23 15.46 3.88
CA ILE A 97 -20.23 15.38 4.95
C ILE A 97 -20.15 14.13 5.85
N ARG A 98 -18.95 13.84 6.37
CA ARG A 98 -18.86 13.58 7.82
C ARG A 98 -18.02 14.70 8.41
N LYS A 99 -18.68 15.86 8.57
CA LYS A 99 -18.23 16.91 9.47
C LYS A 99 -18.06 16.25 10.83
N GLU A 100 -16.83 15.85 11.09
CA GLU A 100 -16.24 15.97 12.41
C GLU A 100 -16.78 17.30 12.95
N GLN A 101 -17.50 17.20 14.06
CA GLN A 101 -17.95 18.34 14.83
C GLN A 101 -16.70 18.99 15.46
N GLU A 102 -15.78 19.43 14.61
CA GLU A 102 -14.82 20.44 14.91
C GLU A 102 -15.66 21.65 15.30
N ARG A 103 -15.94 21.78 16.59
CA ARG A 103 -15.23 22.72 17.44
C ARG A 103 -14.86 24.05 16.73
N GLU A 104 -15.73 24.54 15.85
CA GLU A 104 -15.67 25.89 15.30
C GLU A 104 -16.06 26.87 16.41
N PHE A 105 -15.28 27.94 16.55
CA PHE A 105 -15.64 29.07 17.39
C PHE A 105 -16.98 29.64 16.89
N CYS A 106 -17.98 29.68 17.78
CA CYS A 106 -19.29 30.19 17.42
C CYS A 106 -19.24 31.71 17.28
N GLN A 107 -19.58 32.22 16.08
CA GLN A 107 -19.64 33.66 15.80
C GLN A 107 -20.66 34.40 16.68
N ASN A 108 -21.67 33.69 17.18
CA ASN A 108 -22.70 34.30 18.02
C ASN A 108 -22.29 34.42 19.48
N CYS A 109 -21.33 33.64 20.00
CA CYS A 109 -20.99 33.71 21.43
C CYS A 109 -19.49 33.66 21.75
N GLY A 110 -18.64 33.51 20.74
CA GLY A 110 -17.19 33.42 20.91
C GLY A 110 -16.68 32.12 21.52
N LYS A 111 -17.55 31.14 21.77
CA LYS A 111 -17.18 29.87 22.42
C LYS A 111 -17.32 28.69 21.47
N GLN A 112 -16.63 27.61 21.79
CA GLN A 112 -16.62 26.39 21.02
C GLN A 112 -17.73 25.45 21.52
N HIS A 113 -18.69 25.11 20.65
CA HIS A 113 -19.77 24.17 20.96
C HIS A 113 -20.35 23.55 19.67
N PRO A 114 -21.09 22.42 19.76
CA PRO A 114 -21.78 21.85 18.61
C PRO A 114 -22.77 22.84 17.98
N ARG A 115 -22.97 22.74 16.66
CA ARG A 115 -23.97 23.55 15.93
C ARG A 115 -25.36 23.34 16.56
N GLY A 116 -26.08 24.43 16.79
CA GLY A 116 -27.42 24.42 17.40
C GLY A 116 -27.45 24.41 18.94
N LYS A 117 -26.30 24.34 19.62
CA LYS A 117 -26.22 24.44 21.10
C LYS A 117 -25.63 25.76 21.61
N CYS A 118 -25.81 26.83 20.85
CA CYS A 118 -25.33 28.15 21.25
C CYS A 118 -26.14 28.69 22.42
N GLN A 119 -25.49 28.96 23.55
CA GLN A 119 -26.14 29.53 24.73
C GLN A 119 -26.64 30.96 24.50
N ALA A 120 -26.09 31.67 23.51
CA ALA A 120 -26.55 33.01 23.16
C ALA A 120 -27.88 33.01 22.37
N TYR A 121 -28.28 31.87 21.81
CA TYR A 121 -29.53 31.76 21.07
C TYR A 121 -30.74 31.98 21.99
N GLY A 122 -31.67 32.85 21.59
CA GLY A 122 -32.84 33.22 22.39
C GLY A 122 -32.57 34.21 23.53
N THR A 123 -31.34 34.71 23.65
CA THR A 123 -30.98 35.70 24.68
C THR A 123 -30.58 37.03 24.05
N SER A 124 -30.79 38.13 24.78
CA SER A 124 -30.43 39.48 24.33
C SER A 124 -28.99 39.84 24.69
N CYS A 125 -28.24 40.36 23.71
CA CYS A 125 -26.90 40.90 23.91
C CYS A 125 -26.96 42.12 24.82
N ARG A 126 -26.16 42.14 25.88
CA ARG A 126 -26.13 43.26 26.83
C ARG A 126 -25.51 44.55 26.26
N LYS A 127 -24.67 44.47 25.21
CA LYS A 127 -24.04 45.65 24.60
C LYS A 127 -24.93 46.35 23.57
N CYS A 128 -25.64 45.60 22.73
CA CYS A 128 -26.41 46.19 21.63
C CYS A 128 -27.93 45.93 21.72
N GLY A 129 -28.40 45.20 22.73
CA GLY A 129 -29.80 44.89 22.96
C GLY A 129 -30.42 43.86 21.99
N LYS A 130 -29.70 43.46 20.93
CA LYS A 130 -30.21 42.53 19.91
C LYS A 130 -30.14 41.07 20.39
N ALA A 131 -31.11 40.26 19.97
CA ALA A 131 -31.17 38.84 20.33
C ALA A 131 -30.15 37.98 19.55
N ASN A 132 -29.92 36.76 20.06
CA ASN A 132 -29.21 35.66 19.41
C ASN A 132 -27.68 35.77 19.32
N HIS A 133 -27.04 36.70 20.05
CA HIS A 133 -25.59 36.73 20.21
C HIS A 133 -25.14 37.31 21.56
N TRP A 134 -23.91 36.98 21.94
CA TRP A 134 -23.12 37.55 23.02
C TRP A 134 -21.82 38.08 22.43
N GLN A 135 -21.43 39.27 22.85
CA GLN A 135 -20.25 39.95 22.35
C GLN A 135 -18.98 39.10 22.56
N SER A 136 -18.30 38.78 21.47
CA SER A 136 -16.97 38.16 21.50
C SER A 136 -16.00 39.11 20.80
N VAL A 137 -15.16 39.76 21.61
CA VAL A 137 -13.96 40.54 21.26
C VAL A 137 -13.91 41.20 19.87
N ASP A 138 -14.12 42.52 19.87
CA ASP A 138 -13.88 43.41 18.73
C ASP A 138 -12.46 43.25 18.15
N ALA A 139 -12.34 42.98 16.85
CA ALA A 139 -11.18 43.36 16.03
C ALA A 139 -11.56 43.44 14.53
N MET A 140 -11.78 44.69 14.07
CA MET A 140 -11.68 45.25 12.70
C MET A 140 -12.42 44.55 11.53
N ASN A 141 -13.17 45.23 10.65
CA ASN A 141 -12.93 46.55 10.06
C ASN A 141 -14.23 47.08 9.39
N GLU A 142 -14.44 48.41 9.53
CA GLU A 142 -15.30 49.35 8.75
C GLU A 142 -16.80 49.07 8.58
#